data_AF-A0A969KCC1-F1
#
_entry.id   AF-A0A969KCC1-F1
#
_cell.length_a   1.000
_cell.length_b   1.000
_cell.length_c   1.000
_cell.angle_alpha   90.00
_cell.angle_beta   90.00
_cell.angle_gamma   90.00
#
_symmetry.space_group_name_H-M   'P 1'
#
loop_
_entity.id
_entity.type
_entity.pdbx_description
1 polymer ?
#
loop_
_entity_poly.entity_id
_entity_poly.type
_entity_poly.pdbx_seq_one_letter_code
_entity_poly.pdbx_strand_id
1 'polypeptide(L)'
;MEAQRQGKVEQLLVEEILAGQLRSEADPEVPLYLALSQQIRAISARVRIDDLVFPGDASPEETIALLRSWSEEETEEDEDAESWEDVLRSIDAHRTSYRKLFPDLEEPA
;
A
#
# COMPACT_ATOMS: atom_id res chain seq x y z
N MET A 1 12.75 23.94 -31.17
CA MET A 1 13.30 24.26 -29.82
C MET A 1 12.30 25.01 -28.93
N GLU A 2 11.31 25.72 -29.46
CA GLU A 2 10.30 26.47 -28.68
C GLU A 2 9.25 25.58 -28.00
N ALA A 3 8.76 24.55 -28.69
CA ALA A 3 7.77 23.59 -28.15
C ALA A 3 8.28 22.82 -26.91
N GLN A 4 9.57 22.48 -26.85
CA GLN A 4 10.19 21.85 -25.67
C GLN A 4 10.29 22.80 -24.48
N ARG A 5 10.43 24.11 -24.72
CA ARG A 5 10.44 25.11 -23.66
C ARG A 5 9.03 25.36 -23.12
N GLN A 6 8.03 25.39 -23.99
CA GLN A 6 6.62 25.51 -23.59
C GLN A 6 6.16 24.32 -22.74
N GLY A 7 6.42 23.08 -23.16
CA GLY A 7 6.02 21.89 -22.38
C GLY A 7 6.70 21.82 -21.00
N LYS A 8 7.91 22.36 -20.85
CA LYS A 8 8.61 22.42 -19.56
C LYS A 8 8.03 23.47 -18.62
N VAL A 9 7.55 24.59 -19.17
CA VAL A 9 6.88 25.64 -18.39
C VAL A 9 5.50 25.17 -17.92
N GLU A 10 4.77 24.44 -18.77
CA GLU A 10 3.49 23.84 -18.42
C GLU A 10 3.64 22.77 -17.34
N GLN A 11 4.67 21.93 -17.40
CA GLN A 11 4.97 20.95 -16.34
C GLN A 11 5.27 21.63 -15.00
N LEU A 12 6.09 22.68 -14.99
CA LEU A 12 6.41 23.40 -13.76
C LEU A 12 5.18 24.09 -13.16
N LEU A 13 4.28 24.61 -14.00
CA LEU A 13 3.03 25.21 -13.54
C LEU A 13 2.08 24.15 -12.94
N VAL A 14 2.00 22.97 -13.55
CA VAL A 14 1.20 21.85 -13.04
C VAL A 14 1.75 21.36 -11.69
N GLU A 15 3.07 21.23 -11.57
CA GLU A 15 3.74 20.87 -10.31
C GLU A 15 3.50 21.90 -9.21
N GLU A 16 3.54 23.19 -9.53
CA GLU A 16 3.29 24.27 -8.57
C GLU A 16 1.82 24.28 -8.10
N ILE A 17 0.86 24.04 -9.01
CA ILE A 17 -0.56 23.93 -8.68
C ILE A 17 -0.81 22.71 -7.78
N LEU A 18 -0.25 21.54 -8.13
CA LEU A 18 -0.36 20.33 -7.32
C LEU A 18 0.28 20.50 -5.94
N ALA A 19 1.46 21.11 -5.88
CA ALA A 19 2.14 21.41 -4.61
C ALA A 19 1.34 22.41 -3.75
N GLY A 20 0.67 23.37 -4.37
CA GLY A 20 -0.24 24.30 -3.71
C GLY A 20 -1.47 23.61 -3.11
N GLN A 21 -2.08 22.68 -3.87
CA GLN A 21 -3.23 21.89 -3.42
C GLN A 21 -2.87 20.97 -2.25
N LEU A 22 -1.73 20.27 -2.34
CA LEU A 22 -1.26 19.38 -1.27
C LEU A 22 -0.91 20.14 0.02
N ARG A 23 -0.42 21.38 -0.08
CA ARG A 23 -0.19 22.24 1.10
C ARG A 23 -1.48 22.81 1.68
N SER A 24 -2.52 22.98 0.86
CA SER A 24 -3.84 23.44 1.29
C SER A 24 -4.66 22.34 1.97
N GLU A 25 -4.40 21.07 1.66
CA GLU A 25 -5.05 19.91 2.31
C GLU A 25 -4.41 19.50 3.64
N ALA A 26 -3.20 20.00 3.92
CA ALA A 26 -2.51 19.77 5.19
C ALA A 26 -3.00 20.74 6.28
N ASP A 27 -4.31 20.82 6.50
CA ASP A 27 -4.87 21.43 7.70
C ASP A 27 -4.97 20.34 8.78
N PRO A 28 -4.08 20.33 9.79
CA PRO A 28 -4.03 19.28 10.81
C PRO A 28 -5.24 19.31 11.76
N GLU A 29 -6.16 20.27 11.61
CA GLU A 29 -7.29 20.48 12.53
C GLU A 29 -8.53 19.65 12.20
N VAL A 30 -8.66 19.07 11.00
CA VAL A 30 -9.79 18.20 10.67
C VAL A 30 -9.39 16.75 10.90
N PRO A 31 -9.94 16.07 11.91
CA PRO A 31 -9.71 14.65 12.09
C PRO A 31 -10.02 13.89 10.80
N LEU A 32 -9.13 12.99 10.41
CA LEU A 32 -9.22 12.22 9.17
C LEU A 32 -10.61 11.59 8.95
N TYR A 33 -11.27 11.15 10.03
CA TYR A 33 -12.63 10.58 9.95
C TYR A 33 -13.71 11.59 9.51
N LEU A 34 -13.55 12.89 9.80
CA LEU A 34 -14.43 13.97 9.34
C LEU A 34 -14.16 14.30 7.88
N ALA A 35 -12.88 14.37 7.47
CA ALA A 35 -12.49 14.58 6.08
C ALA A 35 -13.01 13.46 5.17
N LEU A 36 -12.93 12.21 5.64
CA LEU A 36 -13.39 11.03 4.91
C LEU A 36 -14.90 10.78 5.05
N SER A 37 -15.62 11.50 5.91
CA SER A 37 -17.02 11.20 6.26
C SER A 37 -17.97 11.20 5.05
N GLN A 38 -17.77 12.10 4.08
CA GLN A 38 -18.57 12.18 2.87
C GLN A 38 -18.26 11.03 1.90
N GLN A 39 -17.00 10.63 1.82
CA GLN A 39 -16.55 9.51 0.99
C GLN A 39 -17.03 8.19 1.59
N ILE A 40 -16.94 8.05 2.92
CA ILE A 40 -17.52 6.92 3.67
C ILE A 40 -19.03 6.85 3.41
N ARG A 41 -19.77 7.97 3.52
CA ARG A 41 -21.21 8.01 3.21
C ARG A 41 -21.51 7.62 1.76
N ALA A 42 -20.71 8.08 0.80
CA ALA A 42 -20.90 7.76 -0.61
C ALA A 42 -20.67 6.27 -0.91
N ILE A 43 -19.68 5.66 -0.25
CA ILE A 43 -19.40 4.22 -0.34
C ILE A 43 -20.53 3.44 0.34
N SER A 44 -20.90 3.79 1.57
CA SER A 44 -21.98 3.14 2.31
C SER A 44 -23.35 3.27 1.64
N ALA A 45 -23.60 4.35 0.88
CA ALA A 45 -24.84 4.49 0.11
C ALA A 45 -24.91 3.58 -1.12
N ARG A 46 -23.75 3.08 -1.58
CA ARG A 46 -23.63 2.18 -2.74
C ARG A 46 -23.53 0.72 -2.34
N VAL A 47 -23.01 0.43 -1.15
CA VAL A 47 -22.93 -0.92 -0.59
C VAL A 47 -24.31 -1.29 -0.05
N ARG A 48 -24.97 -2.24 -0.70
CA ARG A 48 -26.16 -2.89 -0.14
C ARG A 48 -25.74 -3.85 0.96
N ILE A 49 -26.62 -4.10 1.92
CA ILE A 49 -26.39 -5.13 2.94
C ILE A 49 -26.13 -6.49 2.28
N ASP A 50 -26.75 -6.75 1.12
CA ASP A 50 -26.53 -7.95 0.30
C ASP A 50 -25.11 -8.01 -0.34
N ASP A 51 -24.41 -6.88 -0.47
CA ASP A 51 -23.03 -6.80 -0.95
C ASP A 51 -22.00 -7.04 0.18
N LEU A 52 -22.46 -6.95 1.44
CA LEU A 52 -21.67 -7.40 2.57
C LEU A 52 -21.77 -8.91 2.60
N VAL A 53 -20.71 -9.58 2.12
CA VAL A 53 -20.54 -11.02 2.30
C VAL A 53 -20.41 -11.28 3.79
N PHE A 54 -21.54 -11.48 4.45
CA PHE A 54 -21.54 -12.19 5.72
C PHE A 54 -21.08 -13.61 5.38
N PRO A 55 -20.07 -14.16 6.08
CA PRO A 55 -19.90 -15.60 6.05
C PRO A 55 -21.28 -16.16 6.37
N GLY A 56 -21.83 -16.98 5.47
CA GLY A 56 -23.24 -17.41 5.53
C GLY A 56 -23.56 -18.17 6.81
N ASP A 57 -24.66 -18.92 6.83
CA ASP A 57 -25.10 -19.76 7.98
C ASP A 57 -24.09 -20.86 8.40
N ALA A 58 -22.83 -20.79 7.95
CA ALA A 58 -21.72 -21.60 8.41
C ALA A 58 -21.60 -21.49 9.92
N SER A 59 -21.61 -22.65 10.56
CA SER A 59 -21.31 -22.78 11.97
C SER A 59 -19.90 -22.25 12.28
N PRO A 60 -19.65 -21.76 13.50
CA PRO A 60 -18.31 -21.37 13.92
C PRO A 60 -17.27 -22.46 13.66
N GLU A 61 -17.65 -23.73 13.82
CA GLU A 61 -16.81 -24.90 13.58
C GLU A 61 -16.39 -25.04 12.10
N GLU A 62 -17.31 -24.81 11.17
CA GLU A 62 -17.02 -24.81 9.72
C GLU A 62 -16.10 -23.65 9.33
N THR A 63 -16.29 -22.48 9.94
CA THR A 63 -15.40 -21.32 9.72
C THR A 63 -13.99 -21.59 10.24
N ILE A 64 -13.87 -22.22 11.41
CA ILE A 64 -12.58 -22.62 11.98
C ILE A 64 -11.91 -23.68 11.12
N ALA A 65 -12.66 -24.66 10.61
CA ALA A 65 -12.13 -25.69 9.72
C ALA A 65 -11.61 -25.09 8.40
N LEU A 66 -12.34 -24.14 7.82
CA LEU A 66 -11.91 -23.41 6.63
C LEU A 66 -10.62 -22.62 6.89
N LEU A 67 -10.55 -21.85 7.98
CA LEU A 67 -9.34 -21.10 8.34
C LEU A 67 -8.12 -22.01 8.54
N ARG A 68 -8.32 -23.19 9.14
CA ARG A 68 -7.25 -24.18 9.30
C ARG A 68 -6.77 -24.74 7.96
N SER A 69 -7.68 -25.00 7.01
CA SER A 69 -7.30 -25.48 5.68
C SER A 69 -6.41 -24.49 4.91
N TRP A 70 -6.62 -23.18 5.08
CA TRP A 70 -5.75 -22.17 4.47
C TRP A 70 -4.37 -22.10 5.12
N SER A 71 -4.28 -22.34 6.44
CA SER A 71 -2.98 -22.38 7.12
C SER A 71 -2.17 -23.64 6.84
N GLU A 72 -2.83 -24.73 6.48
CA GLU A 72 -2.17 -26.01 6.20
C GLU A 72 -1.43 -25.96 4.85
N GLU A 73 -1.94 -25.20 3.89
CA GLU A 73 -1.34 -24.97 2.57
C GLU A 73 -0.09 -24.06 2.60
N GLU A 74 0.10 -23.25 3.65
CA GLU A 74 1.29 -22.38 3.82
C GLU A 74 2.48 -23.08 4.52
N THR A 75 2.38 -24.36 4.84
CA THR A 75 3.45 -25.11 5.53
C THR A 75 4.30 -26.02 4.64
N GLU A 76 4.04 -26.04 3.33
CA GLU A 76 5.08 -26.47 2.39
C GLU A 76 6.14 -25.37 2.39
N GLU A 77 7.20 -25.57 3.16
CA GLU A 77 8.43 -24.78 3.04
C GLU A 77 8.87 -24.89 1.57
N ASP A 78 8.56 -23.86 0.79
CA ASP A 78 9.12 -23.66 -0.54
C ASP A 78 10.65 -23.66 -0.36
N GLU A 79 11.30 -24.79 -0.62
CA GLU A 79 12.77 -24.91 -0.55
C GLU A 79 13.48 -23.96 -1.54
N ASP A 80 12.70 -23.39 -2.48
CA ASP A 80 13.10 -22.38 -3.46
C ASP A 80 12.61 -20.94 -3.12
N ALA A 81 12.01 -20.71 -1.95
CA ALA A 81 11.62 -19.37 -1.53
C ALA A 81 12.86 -18.53 -1.20
N GLU A 82 13.01 -17.40 -1.89
CA GLU A 82 14.03 -16.40 -1.58
C GLU A 82 13.95 -16.03 -0.09
N SER A 83 15.07 -16.16 0.63
CA SER A 83 15.12 -15.78 2.04
C SER A 83 14.76 -14.30 2.19
N TRP A 84 14.09 -13.95 3.29
CA TRP A 84 13.85 -12.55 3.63
C TRP A 84 15.14 -11.71 3.61
N GLU A 85 16.28 -12.32 3.96
CA GLU A 85 17.58 -11.65 3.87
C GLU A 85 17.99 -11.32 2.43
N ASP A 86 17.63 -12.18 1.47
CA ASP A 86 17.89 -11.96 0.05
C ASP A 86 17.02 -10.85 -0.51
N VAL A 87 15.75 -10.80 -0.10
CA VAL A 87 14.83 -9.71 -0.43
C VAL A 87 15.36 -8.38 0.10
N LEU A 88 15.81 -8.33 1.36
CA LEU A 88 16.37 -7.12 1.97
C LEU A 88 17.67 -6.67 1.28
N ARG A 89 18.53 -7.62 0.89
CA ARG A 89 19.75 -7.33 0.12
C ARG A 89 19.43 -6.80 -1.28
N SER A 90 18.39 -7.34 -1.93
CA SER A 90 17.91 -6.87 -3.24
C SER A 90 17.41 -5.42 -3.18
N ILE A 91 16.72 -5.03 -2.10
CA ILE A 91 16.25 -3.65 -1.91
C ILE A 91 17.42 -2.67 -1.84
N ASP A 92 18.49 -3.02 -1.13
CA ASP A 92 19.69 -2.18 -1.05
C ASP A 92 20.49 -2.16 -2.37
N ALA A 93 20.51 -3.27 -3.13
CA ALA A 93 21.18 -3.34 -4.43
C ALA A 93 20.51 -2.46 -5.51
N HIS A 94 19.18 -2.33 -5.48
CA HIS A 94 18.42 -1.57 -6.48
C HIS A 94 18.24 -0.09 -6.10
N ARG A 95 18.85 0.37 -5.00
CA ARG A 95 18.75 1.76 -4.55
C ARG A 95 19.81 2.65 -5.17
N THR A 96 19.43 3.89 -5.48
CA THR A 96 20.35 4.93 -5.98
C THR A 96 21.13 5.63 -4.87
N SER A 97 20.78 5.37 -3.60
CA SER A 97 21.39 5.99 -2.43
C SER A 97 22.56 5.17 -1.91
N TYR A 98 23.69 5.85 -1.64
CA TYR A 98 24.93 5.24 -1.17
C TYR A 98 24.84 4.63 0.25
N ARG A 99 23.95 5.12 1.11
CA ARG A 99 23.81 4.62 2.48
C ARG A 99 22.97 3.34 2.50
N LYS A 100 23.47 2.18 2.92
CA LYS A 100 22.65 0.96 3.03
C LYS A 100 21.60 1.06 4.15
N LEU A 101 20.42 0.47 3.92
CA LEU A 101 19.37 0.36 4.94
C LEU A 101 19.67 -0.82 5.87
N PHE A 102 20.28 -1.88 5.34
CA PHE A 102 20.60 -3.10 6.06
C PHE A 102 22.10 -3.43 5.94
N PRO A 103 22.98 -2.58 6.50
CA PRO A 103 24.44 -2.77 6.40
C PRO A 103 24.92 -4.07 7.06
N ASP A 104 24.23 -4.53 8.10
CA ASP A 104 24.60 -5.73 8.88
C ASP A 104 24.45 -7.04 8.08
N LEU A 105 23.75 -7.01 6.93
CA LEU A 105 23.55 -8.18 6.06
C LEU A 105 24.70 -8.44 5.06
N GLU A 106 25.74 -7.60 5.07
CA GLU A 106 26.92 -7.74 4.19
C GLU A 106 28.19 -8.20 4.90
N GLU A 107 28.20 -8.17 6.23
CA GLU A 107 29.33 -8.69 6.99
C GLU A 107 29.25 -10.23 6.99
N PRO A 108 30.28 -10.93 6.47
CA PRO A 108 30.36 -12.36 6.71
C PRO A 108 30.55 -12.61 8.21
N ALA A 109 29.80 -13.56 8.76
CA ALA A 109 29.90 -14.00 10.14
C ALA A 109 31.33 -14.44 10.52
#